data_AF-A0A2V8NQK0-F1
#
_entry.id   AF-A0A2V8NQK0-F1
#
_cell.length_a   1.000
_cell.length_b   1.000
_cell.length_c   1.000
_cell.angle_alpha   90.00
_cell.angle_beta   90.00
_cell.angle_gamma   90.00
#
_symmetry.space_group_name_H-M   'P 1'
#
loop_
_entity.id
_entity.type
_entity.pdbx_description
1 polymer ?
#
loop_
_entity_poly.entity_id
_entity_poly.type
_entity_poly.pdbx_seq_one_letter_code
_entity_poly.pdbx_strand_id
1 'polypeptide(L)' 'MKTNKMICPDCGMEMNHHAEKIDYTASLHEWSATDTLFGGILEEVHSCPACGNIETRRASEV' A
#
# COMPACT_ATOMS: atom_id res chain seq x y z
N MET A 1 4.21 9.24 11.37
CA MET A 1 3.09 8.75 12.21
C MET A 1 3.01 7.23 12.03
N LYS A 2 2.68 6.41 13.05
CA LYS A 2 2.57 4.94 12.83
C LYS A 2 1.29 4.64 12.05
N THR A 3 1.40 4.05 10.87
CA THR A 3 0.25 3.50 10.16
C THR A 3 -0.33 2.32 10.94
N ASN A 4 -1.65 2.21 10.96
CA ASN A 4 -2.30 1.05 11.58
C ASN A 4 -1.86 -0.23 10.86
N LYS A 5 -1.66 -1.31 11.62
CA LYS A 5 -1.36 -2.63 11.06
C LYS A 5 -2.50 -3.09 10.15
N MET A 6 -2.18 -3.70 9.03
CA MET A 6 -3.19 -4.27 8.13
C MET A 6 -3.57 -5.68 8.62
N ILE A 7 -4.86 -5.95 8.67
CA ILE A 7 -5.41 -7.27 9.03
C ILE A 7 -5.96 -7.91 7.77
N CYS A 8 -5.55 -9.16 7.51
CA CYS A 8 -5.97 -9.90 6.33
C CYS A 8 -7.50 -10.09 6.36
N PRO A 9 -8.22 -9.67 5.30
CA PRO A 9 -9.68 -9.80 5.26
C PRO A 9 -10.15 -11.27 5.21
N ASP A 10 -9.30 -12.17 4.72
CA ASP A 10 -9.69 -13.57 4.51
C ASP A 10 -9.50 -14.44 5.76
N CYS A 11 -8.42 -14.23 6.51
CA CYS A 11 -8.07 -15.10 7.65
C CYS A 11 -7.89 -14.36 8.98
N GLY A 12 -7.97 -13.03 8.99
CA GLY A 12 -7.86 -12.20 10.20
C GLY A 12 -6.45 -12.06 10.78
N MET A 13 -5.41 -12.58 10.11
CA MET A 13 -4.02 -12.45 10.57
C MET A 13 -3.43 -11.08 10.20
N GLU A 14 -2.55 -10.54 11.04
CA GLU A 14 -1.76 -9.35 10.71
C GLU A 14 -0.89 -9.62 9.46
N MET A 15 -0.95 -8.70 8.50
CA MET A 15 -0.20 -8.80 7.25
C MET A 15 1.17 -8.14 7.38
N ASN A 16 2.15 -8.69 6.68
CA ASN A 16 3.50 -8.13 6.63
C ASN A 16 3.55 -6.98 5.62
N HIS A 17 4.08 -5.82 6.02
CA HIS A 17 4.46 -4.79 5.06
C HIS A 17 5.67 -5.29 4.26
N HIS A 18 5.44 -5.67 3.01
CA HIS A 18 6.41 -6.42 2.22
C HIS A 18 7.24 -5.52 1.30
N ALA A 19 6.60 -4.51 0.71
CA ALA A 19 7.23 -3.60 -0.23
C ALA A 19 6.42 -2.32 -0.41
N GLU A 20 7.05 -1.28 -0.91
CA GLU A 20 6.39 -0.13 -1.52
C GLU A 20 6.42 -0.25 -3.05
N LYS A 21 5.35 0.20 -3.71
CA LYS A 21 5.28 0.34 -5.18
C LYS A 21 4.84 1.75 -5.56
N ILE A 22 5.23 2.18 -6.76
CA ILE A 22 4.73 3.42 -7.35
C ILE A 22 3.70 3.05 -8.42
N ASP A 23 2.49 3.57 -8.30
CA ASP A 23 1.45 3.43 -9.31
C ASP A 23 1.36 4.69 -10.18
N TYR A 24 1.97 4.61 -11.36
CA TYR A 24 1.94 5.66 -12.37
C TYR A 24 0.63 5.69 -13.17
N THR A 25 -0.16 4.61 -13.14
CA THR A 25 -1.44 4.58 -13.87
C THR A 25 -2.49 5.32 -13.06
N ALA A 26 -2.51 5.08 -11.74
CA ALA A 26 -3.41 5.77 -10.82
C ALA A 26 -3.13 7.29 -10.76
N SER A 27 -1.88 7.72 -10.89
CA SER A 27 -1.54 9.15 -10.90
C SER A 27 -2.13 9.94 -12.08
N LEU A 28 -2.44 9.28 -13.20
CA LEU A 28 -3.12 9.91 -14.34
C LEU A 28 -4.54 10.38 -13.99
N HIS A 29 -5.17 9.75 -13.00
CA HIS A 29 -6.53 10.04 -12.56
C HIS A 29 -6.57 10.82 -11.24
N GLU A 30 -5.56 10.65 -10.39
CA GLU A 30 -5.50 11.24 -9.04
C GLU A 30 -4.21 12.02 -8.79
N TRP A 31 -4.02 13.08 -9.59
CA TRP A 31 -2.87 13.98 -9.51
C TRP A 31 -2.61 14.54 -8.11
N SER A 32 -3.65 14.80 -7.31
CA SER A 32 -3.51 15.32 -5.95
C SER A 32 -2.86 14.34 -4.97
N ALA A 33 -2.88 13.04 -5.28
CA ALA A 33 -2.25 11.99 -4.47
C ALA A 33 -0.88 11.56 -5.03
N THR A 34 -0.39 12.25 -6.07
CA THR A 34 0.90 11.95 -6.69
C THR A 34 2.03 12.46 -5.81
N ASP A 35 2.96 11.56 -5.50
CA ASP A 35 4.18 11.91 -4.79
C ASP A 35 5.09 12.77 -5.69
N THR A 36 5.59 13.88 -5.15
CA THR A 36 6.38 14.85 -5.92
C THR A 36 7.79 14.37 -6.26
N LEU A 37 8.35 13.45 -5.48
CA LEU A 37 9.68 12.88 -5.71
C LEU A 37 9.61 11.78 -6.77
N PHE A 38 8.60 10.92 -6.69
CA PHE A 38 8.49 9.73 -7.53
C PHE A 38 7.61 9.92 -8.78
N GLY A 39 6.75 10.93 -8.82
CA GLY A 39 5.87 11.22 -9.95
C GLY A 39 4.71 10.24 -10.14
N GLY A 40 4.45 9.40 -9.13
CA GLY A 40 3.32 8.47 -9.11
C GLY A 40 2.73 8.36 -7.70
N ILE A 41 1.70 7.52 -7.52
CA ILE A 41 1.09 7.31 -6.21
C ILE A 41 1.87 6.21 -5.48
N LEU A 42 2.37 6.49 -4.28
CA LEU A 42 3.07 5.50 -3.46
C LEU A 42 2.06 4.60 -2.75
N GLU A 43 2.20 3.28 -2.92
CA GLU A 43 1.38 2.28 -2.26
C GLU A 43 2.24 1.33 -1.43
N GLU A 44 1.73 0.98 -0.26
CA GLU A 44 2.24 -0.11 0.57
C GLU A 44 1.62 -1.43 0.09
N VAL A 45 2.45 -2.44 -0.13
CA VAL A 45 2.05 -3.81 -0.45
C VAL A 45 2.18 -4.66 0.82
N HIS A 46 1.08 -5.29 1.21
CA HIS A 46 0.98 -6.12 2.39
C HIS A 46 0.68 -7.56 2.00
N SER A 47 1.48 -8.50 2.50
CA SER A 47 1.33 -9.94 2.20
C SER A 47 0.95 -10.70 3.47
N CYS A 48 -0.13 -11.49 3.41
CA CYS A 48 -0.56 -12.32 4.52
C CYS A 48 0.35 -13.55 4.67
N PRO A 49 1.00 -13.75 5.84
CA PRO A 49 1.89 -14.89 6.03
C PRO A 49 1.16 -16.23 6.21
N ALA A 50 -0.15 -16.22 6.48
CA ALA A 50 -0.92 -17.44 6.70
C ALA A 50 -1.56 -17.99 5.41
N CYS A 51 -2.31 -17.16 4.68
CA CYS A 51 -3.05 -17.61 3.50
C CYS A 51 -2.46 -17.12 2.17
N GLY A 52 -1.48 -16.22 2.20
CA GLY A 52 -0.85 -15.68 0.98
C GLY A 52 -1.63 -14.58 0.28
N ASN A 53 -2.76 -14.10 0.81
CA ASN A 53 -3.46 -12.96 0.24
C ASN A 53 -2.57 -11.70 0.22
N ILE A 54 -2.71 -10.88 -0.82
CA ILE A 54 -1.95 -9.64 -1.01
C ILE A 54 -2.94 -8.49 -1.11
N GLU A 55 -2.73 -7.48 -0.29
CA GLU A 55 -3.52 -6.26 -0.28
C GLU A 55 -2.60 -5.06 -0.44
N THR A 56 -3.14 -3.97 -0.99
CA THR A 56 -2.41 -2.70 -1.08
C THR A 56 -3.19 -1.59 -0.43
N ARG A 57 -2.48 -0.55 0.02
CA ARG A 57 -3.09 0.71 0.43
C ARG A 57 -2.17 1.87 0.09
N ARG A 58 -2.71 3.08 0.05
CA ARG A 58 -1.90 4.30 -0.06
C ARG A 58 -0.94 4.38 1.12
N ALA A 59 0.33 4.65 0.81
CA ALA A 59 1.27 5.09 1.82
C ALA A 59 0.81 6.45 2.34
N SER A 60 0.61 6.57 3.65
CA SER A 60 0.34 7.89 4.24
C SER A 60 1.67 8.62 4.36
N GLU A 61 1.85 9.67 3.55
CA GLU A 61 2.91 10.70 3.58
C GLU A 61 4.32 10.23 4.03
N VAL A 62 5.27 10.27 3.08
CA VAL A 62 6.71 10.05 3.34
C VAL A 62 7.30 11.18 4.18
#